data_AF-A0A1C6V3K7-F1
#
_entry.id   AF-A0A1C6V3K7-F1
#
_cell.length_a   1.000
_cell.length_b   1.000
_cell.length_c   1.000
_cell.angle_alpha   90.00
_cell.angle_beta   90.00
_cell.angle_gamma   90.00
#
_symmetry.space_group_name_H-M   'P 1'
#
loop_
_entity.id
_entity.type
_entity.pdbx_description
1 polymer ?
#
loop_
_entity_poly.entity_id
_entity_poly.type
_entity_poly.pdbx_seq_one_letter_code
_entity_poly.pdbx_strand_id
1 'polypeptide(L)'
;MSNYLRNNDDASRQTISPIRRRRVWLATGVVGLTGAVSLAGVAYATTGAVGPHRLTDVKWSTTQQLSDDGVKGDEKDRRDEEGRDGKDRDRRGEEGNKREERDEHGRVREVPCNDDKLIEAIDLANRDHGGTLKLSPHCVYELDFADKKSGTALPTIRQEITIKGNDATIKRDSEDAFRLFRVADGGDLTLTDLTLKDGNAAEFKYGQAPSGPPSGPQSGPPSGPPSGPSGPSKEKKEGEADGGALLVERGGSAHLKKVDLTRNNAEGNGGAIANFGRVDLELSNVENNHAQRNGGGIFNVGVLRIKESRIKNNTAGKNGGGIANGEGNEKDKDKGKEVWVKGRDEAGTVEILGRLEGKEVGKTEIENNRAGENGGGLFSSGGFVRIFLTSIKNNTACENGGGIYARNTDLDLKKVIIANNHADRDGGGVYNTGGEKKKEALYGDQKDQKEENKREATATIADSTIVDNSAGRFGGGIFNGDPDVKIKEGYLESDDKDNREKKDEEEKAVLTIRDTEIKNNTAQNGGGIFNNEGGKTTLTKSRVTKNTATDSSKTHRVAGGIFNNGDKDDVRLDEKTTVTDNDPTNCAGTVKDCFN
;
A
#
# COMPACT_ATOMS: atom_id res chain seq x y z
N MET A 1 -1.29 -11.43 74.84
CA MET A 1 0.07 -10.87 74.98
C MET A 1 0.61 -10.68 73.57
N SER A 2 1.17 -9.54 73.15
CA SER A 2 1.22 -8.23 73.79
C SER A 2 1.41 -7.14 72.71
N ASN A 3 0.58 -6.08 72.76
CA ASN A 3 0.82 -4.64 72.51
C ASN A 3 1.81 -4.17 71.39
N TYR A 4 1.65 -3.03 70.72
CA TYR A 4 1.15 -1.73 71.22
C TYR A 4 0.42 -0.88 70.14
N LEU A 5 -0.35 0.12 70.60
CA LEU A 5 -1.01 1.16 69.81
C LEU A 5 -0.33 2.53 70.00
N ARG A 6 -0.34 3.39 68.97
CA ARG A 6 -0.65 4.86 68.99
C ARG A 6 -0.56 5.43 67.56
N ASN A 7 -1.63 6.01 66.99
CA ASN A 7 -2.15 7.38 67.13
C ASN A 7 -1.38 8.40 66.26
N ASN A 8 -1.99 9.06 65.24
CA ASN A 8 -3.04 10.11 65.27
C ASN A 8 -2.43 11.52 65.53
N ASP A 9 -2.90 12.63 64.95
CA ASP A 9 -3.91 12.91 63.90
C ASP A 9 -3.21 13.72 62.75
N ASP A 10 -3.80 14.25 61.67
CA ASP A 10 -5.18 14.42 61.17
C ASP A 10 -5.13 14.25 59.59
N ALA A 11 -5.83 14.88 58.62
CA ALA A 11 -6.81 15.97 58.57
C ALA A 11 -7.80 15.89 57.38
N SER A 12 -8.91 16.62 57.52
CA SER A 12 -9.84 17.14 56.50
C SER A 12 -10.07 16.32 55.21
N ARG A 13 -11.22 15.63 55.20
CA ARG A 13 -12.08 15.37 54.03
C ARG A 13 -12.44 16.71 53.31
N GLN A 14 -13.02 16.79 52.10
CA GLN A 14 -14.13 15.99 51.58
C GLN A 14 -14.37 16.15 50.06
N THR A 15 -15.21 15.27 49.51
CA THR A 15 -15.65 15.09 48.11
C THR A 15 -16.24 16.30 47.36
N ILE A 16 -16.14 16.32 46.03
CA ILE A 16 -17.15 16.87 45.09
C ILE A 16 -17.05 16.20 43.69
N SER A 17 -18.18 16.14 42.96
CA SER A 17 -18.40 15.41 41.70
C SER A 17 -18.03 16.20 40.42
N PRO A 18 -17.96 15.60 39.22
CA PRO A 18 -17.28 16.20 38.06
C PRO A 18 -18.13 17.20 37.25
N ILE A 19 -17.46 18.18 36.63
CA ILE A 19 -18.09 19.22 35.79
C ILE A 19 -17.69 19.05 34.31
N ARG A 20 -18.69 18.85 33.44
CA ARG A 20 -18.55 18.94 31.98
C ARG A 20 -18.08 20.34 31.57
N ARG A 21 -17.12 20.44 30.63
CA ARG A 21 -16.88 21.67 29.86
C ARG A 21 -16.90 21.40 28.35
N ARG A 22 -17.86 22.00 27.67
CA ARG A 22 -17.86 22.13 26.20
C ARG A 22 -16.69 23.04 25.78
N ARG A 23 -16.03 22.77 24.66
CA ARG A 23 -15.23 23.78 23.95
C ARG A 23 -16.09 24.42 22.87
N VAL A 24 -16.07 25.75 22.80
CA VAL A 24 -16.78 26.56 21.82
C VAL A 24 -15.76 27.02 20.78
N TRP A 25 -16.13 26.98 19.50
CA TRP A 25 -15.34 27.58 18.43
C TRP A 25 -15.41 29.11 18.52
N LEU A 26 -14.25 29.77 18.44
CA LEU A 26 -14.14 31.21 18.20
C LEU A 26 -13.38 31.40 16.89
N ALA A 27 -14.08 31.92 15.88
CA ALA A 27 -13.48 32.36 14.64
C ALA A 27 -13.19 33.87 14.72
N THR A 28 -11.91 34.24 14.65
CA THR A 28 -11.47 35.59 14.33
C THR A 28 -10.34 35.49 13.31
N GLY A 29 -10.41 36.32 12.26
CA GLY A 29 -9.38 36.38 11.23
C GLY A 29 -9.26 37.81 10.73
N VAL A 30 -8.01 38.27 10.55
CA VAL A 30 -7.69 39.50 9.83
C VAL A 30 -6.50 39.25 8.92
N VAL A 31 -6.61 39.82 7.72
CA VAL A 31 -5.65 39.91 6.63
C VAL A 31 -4.20 40.20 7.07
N GLY A 32 -3.23 39.52 6.44
CA GLY A 32 -1.82 39.91 6.41
C GLY A 32 -1.22 39.56 5.04
N LEU A 33 -0.95 40.55 4.20
CA LEU A 33 -0.70 40.36 2.76
C LEU A 33 0.70 40.84 2.34
N THR A 34 1.69 39.94 2.42
CA THR A 34 3.02 40.04 1.78
C THR A 34 3.61 38.64 1.62
N GLY A 35 4.41 38.31 0.59
CA GLY A 35 4.82 39.17 -0.54
C GLY A 35 6.19 38.81 -1.11
N ALA A 36 6.43 37.55 -1.49
CA ALA A 36 7.68 37.12 -2.14
C ALA A 36 7.44 35.99 -3.14
N VAL A 37 7.63 36.27 -4.43
CA VAL A 37 7.54 35.28 -5.52
C VAL A 37 8.92 35.07 -6.12
N SER A 38 9.59 33.97 -5.77
CA SER A 38 10.89 33.60 -6.35
C SER A 38 10.69 32.94 -7.72
N LEU A 39 10.81 33.73 -8.78
CA LEU A 39 10.80 33.23 -10.16
C LEU A 39 12.10 32.46 -10.48
N ALA A 40 12.07 31.14 -10.34
CA ALA A 40 13.11 30.26 -10.89
C ALA A 40 12.84 30.02 -12.39
N GLY A 41 13.49 30.79 -13.26
CA GLY A 41 13.35 30.67 -14.71
C GLY A 41 14.00 29.40 -15.27
N VAL A 42 13.22 28.54 -15.94
CA VAL A 42 13.73 27.38 -16.67
C VAL A 42 14.18 27.81 -18.06
N ALA A 43 15.48 28.08 -18.22
CA ALA A 43 16.08 28.33 -19.52
C ALA A 43 16.33 27.01 -20.27
N TYR A 44 15.67 26.81 -21.41
CA TYR A 44 16.02 25.76 -22.35
C TYR A 44 17.32 26.15 -23.10
N ALA A 45 18.35 25.32 -22.98
CA ALA A 45 19.53 25.36 -23.83
C ALA A 45 19.59 24.08 -24.66
N THR A 46 19.82 24.21 -25.97
CA THR A 46 19.77 23.09 -26.92
C THR A 46 21.12 22.86 -27.59
N THR A 47 21.29 21.63 -28.10
CA THR A 47 22.44 21.14 -28.93
C THR A 47 23.78 20.91 -28.19
N GLY A 48 24.58 19.99 -28.73
CA GLY A 48 25.90 19.60 -28.20
C GLY A 48 26.03 18.11 -27.85
N ALA A 49 25.97 17.21 -28.85
CA ALA A 49 25.95 15.76 -28.63
C ALA A 49 27.29 15.07 -28.95
N VAL A 50 27.77 14.24 -28.01
CA VAL A 50 28.63 13.07 -28.28
C VAL A 50 28.24 11.98 -27.26
N GLY A 51 28.13 10.72 -27.69
CA GLY A 51 27.96 9.55 -26.82
C GLY A 51 29.09 8.54 -27.05
N PRO A 52 28.87 7.21 -26.92
CA PRO A 52 27.72 6.54 -26.30
C PRO A 52 28.12 5.37 -25.37
N HIS A 53 27.22 4.90 -24.49
CA HIS A 53 27.13 3.47 -24.15
C HIS A 53 25.67 3.06 -23.94
N ARG A 54 25.36 1.78 -24.18
CA ARG A 54 23.99 1.31 -24.43
C ARG A 54 23.32 0.79 -23.15
N LEU A 55 22.07 1.20 -22.94
CA LEU A 55 21.07 0.42 -22.21
C LEU A 55 20.23 -0.34 -23.24
N THR A 56 20.03 -1.64 -23.06
CA THR A 56 19.20 -2.48 -23.94
C THR A 56 17.81 -2.69 -23.35
N ASP A 57 16.80 -2.76 -24.22
CA ASP A 57 15.39 -2.80 -23.86
C ASP A 57 14.97 -3.98 -22.95
N VAL A 58 14.07 -3.69 -22.02
CA VAL A 58 13.02 -4.64 -21.62
C VAL A 58 11.68 -4.02 -22.03
N LYS A 59 11.20 -4.38 -23.21
CA LYS A 59 9.85 -4.03 -23.69
C LYS A 59 8.92 -5.21 -23.43
N TRP A 60 7.88 -5.01 -22.63
CA TRP A 60 6.75 -5.94 -22.62
C TRP A 60 5.81 -5.60 -23.78
N SER A 61 5.27 -6.62 -24.45
CA SER A 61 4.46 -6.46 -25.65
C SER A 61 3.01 -6.13 -25.32
N THR A 62 2.56 -4.91 -25.66
CA THR A 62 1.13 -4.61 -25.78
C THR A 62 0.70 -4.86 -27.22
N THR A 63 -0.05 -5.94 -27.46
CA THR A 63 -0.61 -6.25 -28.79
C THR A 63 -1.77 -5.29 -29.08
N GLN A 64 -1.52 -4.26 -29.87
CA GLN A 64 -2.56 -3.39 -30.42
C GLN A 64 -2.64 -3.60 -31.93
N GLN A 65 -3.45 -4.58 -32.34
CA GLN A 65 -3.59 -5.03 -33.72
C GLN A 65 -4.81 -4.36 -34.38
N LEU A 66 -4.55 -3.35 -35.21
CA LEU A 66 -5.49 -2.85 -36.22
C LEU A 66 -4.81 -2.94 -37.59
N SER A 67 -5.60 -3.28 -38.61
CA SER A 67 -5.10 -3.90 -39.85
C SER A 67 -4.69 -2.93 -40.95
N ASP A 68 -3.67 -3.34 -41.71
CA ASP A 68 -3.36 -3.08 -43.13
C ASP A 68 -3.65 -1.70 -43.75
N ASP A 69 -2.56 -0.99 -44.02
CA ASP A 69 -2.05 -0.68 -45.37
C ASP A 69 -3.01 -0.21 -46.49
N GLY A 70 -2.72 0.99 -47.01
CA GLY A 70 -3.36 1.57 -48.19
C GLY A 70 -2.54 2.72 -48.79
N VAL A 71 -1.50 2.39 -49.56
CA VAL A 71 -0.51 3.32 -50.13
C VAL A 71 -1.14 4.35 -51.10
N LYS A 72 -0.54 5.55 -51.19
CA LYS A 72 -0.82 6.57 -52.22
C LYS A 72 0.46 7.01 -52.95
N GLY A 73 0.32 7.32 -54.25
CA GLY A 73 1.38 7.74 -55.16
C GLY A 73 1.81 6.60 -56.11
N ASP A 74 1.91 6.76 -57.43
CA ASP A 74 1.91 7.99 -58.25
C ASP A 74 1.31 7.82 -59.66
N GLU A 75 0.96 8.96 -60.26
CA GLU A 75 0.83 9.31 -61.70
C GLU A 75 0.37 8.27 -62.76
N LYS A 76 -0.75 8.56 -63.45
CA LYS A 76 -0.70 9.05 -64.85
C LYS A 76 -2.01 9.53 -65.48
N ASP A 77 -1.82 10.44 -66.44
CA ASP A 77 -2.69 10.92 -67.52
C ASP A 77 -4.02 10.17 -67.80
N ARG A 78 -5.16 10.89 -67.77
CA ARG A 78 -5.82 11.41 -69.00
C ARG A 78 -7.10 12.25 -68.75
N ARG A 79 -7.04 13.43 -69.35
CA ARG A 79 -8.03 14.31 -69.99
C ARG A 79 -9.47 13.80 -70.29
N ASP A 80 -10.36 14.78 -70.47
CA ASP A 80 -11.68 14.76 -71.14
C ASP A 80 -12.81 14.00 -70.39
N GLU A 81 -14.10 14.40 -70.36
CA GLU A 81 -14.80 15.62 -70.81
C GLU A 81 -16.13 15.81 -70.01
N GLU A 82 -17.04 16.69 -70.47
CA GLU A 82 -18.45 16.97 -70.07
C GLU A 82 -19.16 16.04 -69.04
N GLY A 83 -20.00 16.50 -68.10
CA GLY A 83 -20.74 17.75 -67.97
C GLY A 83 -22.27 17.54 -68.09
N ARG A 84 -23.04 17.59 -66.97
CA ARG A 84 -24.52 17.74 -66.98
C ARG A 84 -25.13 18.10 -65.63
N ASP A 85 -26.17 18.94 -65.67
CA ASP A 85 -26.94 19.38 -64.50
C ASP A 85 -27.93 18.34 -63.96
N GLY A 86 -28.28 18.48 -62.67
CA GLY A 86 -29.33 17.72 -61.99
C GLY A 86 -29.74 18.38 -60.68
N LYS A 87 -30.60 19.41 -60.74
CA LYS A 87 -31.12 20.14 -59.57
C LYS A 87 -32.40 19.52 -58.99
N ASP A 88 -32.71 19.97 -57.78
CA ASP A 88 -33.95 19.78 -57.00
C ASP A 88 -34.16 18.35 -56.47
N ARG A 89 -34.56 18.14 -55.20
CA ARG A 89 -35.45 18.96 -54.38
C ARG A 89 -35.10 18.95 -52.90
N ASP A 90 -35.34 20.07 -52.23
CA ASP A 90 -35.42 20.15 -50.77
C ASP A 90 -36.59 19.33 -50.20
N ARG A 91 -36.37 18.70 -49.03
CA ARG A 91 -37.42 18.49 -48.03
C ARG A 91 -36.82 18.48 -46.63
N ARG A 92 -37.48 19.20 -45.71
CA ARG A 92 -37.03 19.39 -44.32
C ARG A 92 -37.03 18.09 -43.52
N GLY A 93 -36.04 17.96 -42.64
CA GLY A 93 -36.03 17.06 -41.49
C GLY A 93 -35.09 17.64 -40.43
N GLU A 94 -35.62 18.40 -39.49
CA GLU A 94 -34.88 18.89 -38.32
C GLU A 94 -34.91 17.81 -37.23
N GLU A 95 -33.81 17.09 -37.03
CA GLU A 95 -33.60 16.30 -35.80
C GLU A 95 -32.21 16.57 -35.21
N GLY A 96 -32.14 16.54 -33.87
CA GLY A 96 -31.05 17.13 -33.10
C GLY A 96 -29.76 16.32 -33.14
N ASN A 97 -28.63 17.00 -33.39
CA ASN A 97 -27.30 16.40 -33.39
C ASN A 97 -26.79 16.12 -31.96
N LYS A 98 -27.38 15.11 -31.31
CA LYS A 98 -26.81 14.53 -30.09
C LYS A 98 -25.55 13.74 -30.44
N ARG A 99 -24.42 14.12 -29.85
CA ARG A 99 -23.26 13.24 -29.71
C ARG A 99 -23.49 12.37 -28.47
N GLU A 100 -24.07 11.19 -28.66
CA GLU A 100 -24.21 10.21 -27.56
C GLU A 100 -22.91 9.41 -27.36
N GLU A 101 -22.64 9.02 -26.12
CA GLU A 101 -21.34 8.52 -25.66
C GLU A 101 -21.16 7.04 -26.04
N ARG A 102 -20.08 6.72 -26.77
CA ARG A 102 -19.76 5.35 -27.21
C ARG A 102 -18.99 4.57 -26.13
N ASP A 103 -19.60 4.37 -24.97
CA ASP A 103 -19.06 3.54 -23.89
C ASP A 103 -20.10 2.57 -23.27
N GLU A 104 -21.34 2.50 -23.81
CA GLU A 104 -22.37 1.60 -23.27
C GLU A 104 -22.28 0.19 -23.90
N HIS A 105 -21.60 -0.72 -23.20
CA HIS A 105 -21.61 -2.14 -23.50
C HIS A 105 -22.86 -2.84 -22.91
N GLY A 106 -23.49 -3.67 -23.75
CA GLY A 106 -24.62 -4.51 -23.39
C GLY A 106 -25.95 -3.78 -23.17
N ARG A 107 -26.88 -4.45 -22.48
CA ARG A 107 -28.22 -3.93 -22.19
C ARG A 107 -28.19 -3.07 -20.93
N VAL A 108 -28.64 -1.82 -21.03
CA VAL A 108 -28.83 -0.95 -19.85
C VAL A 108 -30.10 -1.37 -19.08
N ARG A 109 -29.97 -1.56 -17.77
CA ARG A 109 -31.07 -1.89 -16.84
C ARG A 109 -31.08 -0.92 -15.66
N GLU A 110 -32.12 -0.09 -15.59
CA GLU A 110 -32.42 0.70 -14.38
C GLU A 110 -32.81 -0.25 -13.23
N VAL A 111 -32.25 -0.01 -12.05
CA VAL A 111 -32.47 -0.79 -10.83
C VAL A 111 -33.23 0.09 -9.83
N PRO A 112 -34.49 -0.25 -9.48
CA PRO A 112 -35.24 0.44 -8.43
C PRO A 112 -34.50 0.49 -7.10
N CYS A 113 -34.94 1.36 -6.17
CA CYS A 113 -34.37 1.42 -4.82
C CYS A 113 -34.90 0.24 -3.97
N ASN A 114 -34.36 -0.95 -4.24
CA ASN A 114 -34.66 -2.22 -3.57
C ASN A 114 -33.54 -3.23 -3.82
N ASP A 115 -33.12 -3.86 -2.74
CA ASP A 115 -32.18 -4.96 -2.55
C ASP A 115 -32.47 -6.19 -3.44
N ASP A 116 -33.67 -6.79 -3.34
CA ASP A 116 -34.13 -7.89 -4.22
C ASP A 116 -33.94 -7.56 -5.72
N LYS A 117 -34.29 -6.34 -6.15
CA LYS A 117 -34.11 -5.91 -7.55
C LYS A 117 -32.64 -5.73 -7.94
N LEU A 118 -31.75 -5.38 -7.01
CA LEU A 118 -30.30 -5.33 -7.27
C LEU A 118 -29.73 -6.74 -7.46
N ILE A 119 -30.12 -7.68 -6.58
CA ILE A 119 -29.74 -9.10 -6.69
C ILE A 119 -30.24 -9.66 -8.03
N GLU A 120 -31.53 -9.50 -8.35
CA GLU A 120 -32.13 -9.96 -9.62
C GLU A 120 -31.50 -9.31 -10.87
N ALA A 121 -31.03 -8.06 -10.76
CA ALA A 121 -30.36 -7.37 -11.86
C ALA A 121 -28.98 -7.94 -12.15
N ILE A 122 -28.16 -8.19 -11.12
CA ILE A 122 -26.85 -8.83 -11.24
C ILE A 122 -27.00 -10.29 -11.69
N ASP A 123 -28.00 -11.01 -11.16
CA ASP A 123 -28.21 -12.41 -11.50
C ASP A 123 -28.76 -12.60 -12.92
N LEU A 124 -29.46 -11.61 -13.49
CA LEU A 124 -29.78 -11.58 -14.92
C LEU A 124 -28.56 -11.23 -15.78
N ALA A 125 -27.78 -10.21 -15.41
CA ALA A 125 -26.60 -9.81 -16.18
C ALA A 125 -25.55 -10.94 -16.29
N ASN A 126 -25.40 -11.77 -15.24
CA ASN A 126 -24.56 -12.97 -15.29
C ASN A 126 -25.08 -14.08 -16.24
N ARG A 127 -26.35 -14.02 -16.67
CA ARG A 127 -26.98 -14.97 -17.62
C ARG A 127 -27.07 -14.41 -19.04
N ASP A 128 -27.31 -13.11 -19.18
CA ASP A 128 -27.54 -12.39 -20.44
C ASP A 128 -26.23 -11.92 -21.12
N HIS A 129 -25.09 -12.53 -20.77
CA HIS A 129 -23.74 -12.17 -21.25
C HIS A 129 -23.23 -10.77 -20.85
N GLY A 130 -23.57 -10.31 -19.65
CA GLY A 130 -23.11 -9.05 -19.08
C GLY A 130 -24.10 -7.89 -19.25
N GLY A 131 -23.61 -6.66 -19.04
CA GLY A 131 -24.36 -5.42 -19.31
C GLY A 131 -24.19 -4.33 -18.26
N THR A 132 -24.99 -3.26 -18.42
CA THR A 132 -24.91 -2.06 -17.59
C THR A 132 -26.11 -1.96 -16.65
N LEU A 133 -25.87 -2.05 -15.35
CA LEU A 133 -26.86 -1.78 -14.31
C LEU A 133 -26.75 -0.32 -13.88
N LYS A 134 -27.87 0.37 -13.69
CA LYS A 134 -27.91 1.75 -13.22
C LYS A 134 -28.78 1.85 -11.97
N LEU A 135 -28.18 2.27 -10.87
CA LEU A 135 -28.84 2.30 -9.56
C LEU A 135 -29.70 3.55 -9.38
N SER A 136 -30.71 3.45 -8.53
CA SER A 136 -31.55 4.59 -8.17
C SER A 136 -30.72 5.67 -7.44
N PRO A 137 -30.72 6.95 -7.88
CA PRO A 137 -29.84 7.96 -7.32
C PRO A 137 -30.00 8.16 -5.81
N HIS A 138 -28.88 8.28 -5.10
CA HIS A 138 -28.79 8.41 -3.63
C HIS A 138 -29.52 7.29 -2.83
N CYS A 139 -29.86 6.16 -3.45
CA CYS A 139 -30.51 5.04 -2.78
C CYS A 139 -29.55 4.34 -1.79
N VAL A 140 -30.10 3.77 -0.72
CA VAL A 140 -29.38 2.81 0.13
C VAL A 140 -29.95 1.41 -0.14
N TYR A 141 -29.09 0.52 -0.64
CA TYR A 141 -29.37 -0.91 -0.80
C TYR A 141 -28.84 -1.63 0.43
N GLU A 142 -29.74 -2.11 1.27
CA GLU A 142 -29.44 -2.77 2.55
C GLU A 142 -29.58 -4.27 2.38
N LEU A 143 -28.49 -5.01 2.58
CA LEU A 143 -28.41 -6.45 2.34
C LEU A 143 -28.33 -7.19 3.68
N ASP A 144 -29.32 -8.03 3.99
CA ASP A 144 -29.48 -8.72 5.28
C ASP A 144 -28.97 -10.18 5.27
N PHE A 145 -28.90 -10.80 4.08
CA PHE A 145 -28.61 -12.21 3.87
C PHE A 145 -27.41 -12.46 2.91
N ALA A 146 -26.87 -13.68 2.95
CA ALA A 146 -25.79 -14.15 2.06
C ALA A 146 -26.07 -15.51 1.43
N ASP A 147 -25.73 -15.67 0.14
CA ASP A 147 -25.76 -16.99 -0.50
C ASP A 147 -24.73 -17.92 0.17
N LYS A 148 -25.26 -18.97 0.80
CA LYS A 148 -24.52 -20.03 1.50
C LYS A 148 -23.58 -20.83 0.58
N LYS A 149 -23.63 -20.62 -0.74
CA LYS A 149 -22.66 -21.18 -1.72
C LYS A 149 -21.47 -20.26 -1.99
N SER A 150 -21.67 -18.94 -2.02
CA SER A 150 -20.65 -17.96 -2.40
C SER A 150 -19.97 -17.27 -1.22
N GLY A 151 -20.63 -17.20 -0.06
CA GLY A 151 -20.22 -16.36 1.07
C GLY A 151 -20.40 -14.86 0.81
N THR A 152 -21.29 -14.48 -0.12
CA THR A 152 -21.55 -13.08 -0.50
C THR A 152 -23.03 -12.73 -0.47
N ALA A 153 -23.33 -11.46 -0.26
CA ALA A 153 -24.67 -10.90 -0.38
C ALA A 153 -25.15 -10.89 -1.84
N LEU A 154 -24.32 -10.36 -2.75
CA LEU A 154 -24.65 -10.24 -4.16
C LEU A 154 -24.16 -11.46 -4.95
N PRO A 155 -24.80 -11.81 -6.08
CA PRO A 155 -24.37 -12.91 -6.93
C PRO A 155 -22.94 -12.72 -7.45
N THR A 156 -22.15 -13.79 -7.47
CA THR A 156 -20.76 -13.77 -7.95
C THR A 156 -20.69 -13.35 -9.42
N ILE A 157 -19.91 -12.32 -9.71
CA ILE A 157 -19.68 -11.77 -11.06
C ILE A 157 -18.86 -12.77 -11.87
N ARG A 158 -19.36 -13.12 -13.07
CA ARG A 158 -18.77 -14.07 -14.02
C ARG A 158 -18.80 -13.58 -15.48
N GLN A 159 -19.29 -12.37 -15.72
CA GLN A 159 -19.39 -11.72 -17.04
C GLN A 159 -18.98 -10.25 -16.86
N GLU A 160 -18.91 -9.48 -17.96
CA GLU A 160 -18.67 -8.04 -17.95
C GLU A 160 -19.90 -7.29 -17.40
N ILE A 161 -19.81 -6.76 -16.17
CA ILE A 161 -20.91 -6.05 -15.51
C ILE A 161 -20.46 -4.66 -15.06
N THR A 162 -21.09 -3.63 -15.62
CA THR A 162 -20.92 -2.23 -15.20
C THR A 162 -22.04 -1.82 -14.26
N ILE A 163 -21.73 -1.20 -13.12
CA ILE A 163 -22.69 -0.61 -12.18
C ILE A 163 -22.48 0.90 -12.13
N LYS A 164 -23.45 1.64 -12.68
CA LYS A 164 -23.59 3.10 -12.63
C LYS A 164 -24.35 3.48 -11.35
N GLY A 165 -23.60 3.91 -10.34
CA GLY A 165 -24.06 4.02 -8.96
C GLY A 165 -24.94 5.22 -8.62
N ASN A 166 -24.76 6.36 -9.30
CA ASN A 166 -25.51 7.59 -9.05
C ASN A 166 -25.54 8.01 -7.56
N ASP A 167 -24.40 7.92 -6.87
CA ASP A 167 -24.24 8.23 -5.43
C ASP A 167 -25.05 7.32 -4.49
N ALA A 168 -25.43 6.12 -4.96
CA ALA A 168 -26.05 5.10 -4.12
C ALA A 168 -25.04 4.45 -3.15
N THR A 169 -25.55 3.93 -2.03
CA THR A 169 -24.81 3.09 -1.09
C THR A 169 -25.28 1.64 -1.19
N ILE A 170 -24.34 0.70 -1.27
CA ILE A 170 -24.60 -0.73 -1.02
C ILE A 170 -23.95 -1.07 0.33
N LYS A 171 -24.77 -1.50 1.29
CA LYS A 171 -24.30 -1.87 2.64
C LYS A 171 -24.85 -3.21 3.10
N ARG A 172 -24.09 -3.86 3.99
CA ARG A 172 -24.61 -4.95 4.81
C ARG A 172 -25.45 -4.38 5.96
N ASP A 173 -26.61 -4.98 6.23
CA ASP A 173 -27.45 -4.70 7.40
C ASP A 173 -27.86 -6.01 8.09
N SER A 174 -26.90 -6.63 8.77
CA SER A 174 -27.07 -7.95 9.37
C SER A 174 -26.15 -8.16 10.57
N GLU A 175 -26.52 -9.07 11.46
CA GLU A 175 -25.59 -9.64 12.45
C GLU A 175 -24.68 -10.70 11.81
N ASP A 176 -25.15 -11.39 10.76
CA ASP A 176 -24.34 -12.38 10.03
C ASP A 176 -23.19 -11.70 9.26
N ALA A 177 -22.03 -12.38 9.26
CA ALA A 177 -20.85 -11.92 8.55
C ALA A 177 -20.88 -12.38 7.08
N PHE A 178 -20.88 -11.43 6.15
CA PHE A 178 -20.69 -11.70 4.73
C PHE A 178 -20.09 -10.53 3.95
N ARG A 179 -19.45 -10.87 2.83
CA ARG A 179 -18.86 -9.95 1.85
C ARG A 179 -19.93 -9.41 0.87
N LEU A 180 -19.76 -8.19 0.37
CA LEU A 180 -20.70 -7.60 -0.60
C LEU A 180 -20.54 -8.23 -2.00
N PHE A 181 -19.35 -8.12 -2.60
CA PHE A 181 -19.04 -8.53 -3.98
C PHE A 181 -17.94 -9.60 -4.05
N ARG A 182 -18.07 -10.51 -5.03
CA ARG A 182 -17.02 -11.45 -5.44
C ARG A 182 -16.97 -11.51 -6.96
N VAL A 183 -15.78 -11.33 -7.53
CA VAL A 183 -15.51 -11.46 -8.96
C VAL A 183 -14.69 -12.73 -9.16
N ALA A 184 -15.21 -13.65 -9.96
CA ALA A 184 -14.54 -14.91 -10.27
C ALA A 184 -13.66 -14.81 -11.52
N ASP A 185 -12.93 -15.88 -11.82
CA ASP A 185 -12.24 -16.08 -13.10
C ASP A 185 -13.16 -15.77 -14.31
N GLY A 186 -12.70 -14.93 -15.23
CA GLY A 186 -13.47 -14.45 -16.38
C GLY A 186 -14.58 -13.43 -16.09
N GLY A 187 -14.78 -13.01 -14.84
CA GLY A 187 -15.67 -11.89 -14.49
C GLY A 187 -14.95 -10.55 -14.54
N ASP A 188 -15.63 -9.52 -15.05
CA ASP A 188 -15.15 -8.13 -15.02
C ASP A 188 -16.21 -7.24 -14.36
N LEU A 189 -15.84 -6.51 -13.31
CA LEU A 189 -16.74 -5.65 -12.54
C LEU A 189 -16.28 -4.18 -12.59
N THR A 190 -17.00 -3.37 -13.35
CA THR A 190 -16.83 -1.90 -13.32
C THR A 190 -17.81 -1.28 -12.33
N LEU A 191 -17.32 -0.53 -11.35
CA LEU A 191 -18.12 0.21 -10.37
C LEU A 191 -17.83 1.72 -10.50
N THR A 192 -18.89 2.52 -10.57
CA THR A 192 -18.79 3.98 -10.74
C THR A 192 -19.72 4.74 -9.80
N ASP A 193 -19.22 5.81 -9.17
CA ASP A 193 -20.00 6.77 -8.37
C ASP A 193 -20.93 6.09 -7.32
N LEU A 194 -20.36 5.31 -6.37
CA LEU A 194 -21.11 4.62 -5.28
C LEU A 194 -20.28 4.33 -4.02
N THR A 195 -20.98 4.06 -2.91
CA THR A 195 -20.39 3.64 -1.63
C THR A 195 -20.54 2.11 -1.40
N LEU A 196 -19.48 1.42 -0.98
CA LEU A 196 -19.48 0.03 -0.50
C LEU A 196 -19.15 -0.03 1.00
N LYS A 197 -20.08 -0.53 1.81
CA LYS A 197 -20.11 -0.21 3.24
C LYS A 197 -20.44 -1.39 4.17
N ASP A 198 -19.74 -1.41 5.32
CA ASP A 198 -19.99 -2.27 6.49
C ASP A 198 -19.99 -3.80 6.19
N GLY A 199 -19.45 -4.22 5.04
CA GLY A 199 -19.28 -5.62 4.63
C GLY A 199 -18.23 -6.35 5.49
N ASN A 200 -18.41 -7.66 5.72
CA ASN A 200 -17.68 -8.41 6.74
C ASN A 200 -17.31 -9.83 6.28
N ALA A 201 -16.08 -10.07 5.83
CA ALA A 201 -15.62 -11.40 5.46
C ALA A 201 -15.11 -12.17 6.71
N ALA A 202 -15.63 -13.37 6.94
CA ALA A 202 -15.28 -14.22 8.10
C ALA A 202 -15.20 -15.70 7.70
N GLU A 203 -14.49 -16.52 8.49
CA GLU A 203 -14.46 -17.97 8.26
C GLU A 203 -15.77 -18.62 8.73
N PHE A 204 -16.36 -19.50 7.90
CA PHE A 204 -17.61 -20.21 8.23
C PHE A 204 -17.39 -21.29 9.32
N LYS A 205 -17.31 -20.82 10.57
CA LYS A 205 -17.12 -21.62 11.80
C LYS A 205 -18.33 -22.48 12.13
N TYR A 206 -18.43 -23.64 11.49
CA TYR A 206 -19.46 -24.64 11.78
C TYR A 206 -19.32 -25.17 13.24
N GLY A 207 -20.31 -24.88 14.08
CA GLY A 207 -20.59 -25.71 15.27
C GLY A 207 -20.25 -25.18 16.66
N GLN A 208 -19.92 -23.89 16.86
CA GLN A 208 -19.98 -23.28 18.20
C GLN A 208 -21.33 -22.59 18.41
N ALA A 209 -22.08 -23.04 19.42
CA ALA A 209 -23.27 -22.35 19.91
C ALA A 209 -22.86 -21.08 20.69
N PRO A 210 -23.69 -20.01 20.69
CA PRO A 210 -23.36 -18.79 21.41
C PRO A 210 -23.25 -19.04 22.91
N SER A 211 -22.05 -18.84 23.47
CA SER A 211 -21.84 -18.77 24.90
C SER A 211 -22.52 -17.52 25.47
N GLY A 212 -23.03 -17.63 26.70
CA GLY A 212 -23.96 -16.66 27.30
C GLY A 212 -23.39 -15.27 27.62
N PRO A 213 -24.24 -14.38 28.18
CA PRO A 213 -23.93 -12.95 28.33
C PRO A 213 -22.71 -12.67 29.23
N PRO A 214 -21.97 -11.56 28.96
CA PRO A 214 -20.66 -11.31 29.54
C PRO A 214 -20.67 -10.99 31.04
N SER A 215 -19.93 -11.77 31.83
CA SER A 215 -19.90 -11.68 33.29
C SER A 215 -18.77 -10.81 33.85
N GLY A 216 -18.96 -9.49 33.80
CA GLY A 216 -18.28 -8.51 34.66
C GLY A 216 -16.84 -8.09 34.30
N PRO A 217 -16.31 -7.02 34.93
CA PRO A 217 -15.00 -6.47 34.62
C PRO A 217 -13.87 -7.21 35.36
N GLN A 218 -13.00 -7.91 34.62
CA GLN A 218 -11.75 -8.45 35.16
C GLN A 218 -10.56 -7.54 34.87
N SER A 219 -9.83 -7.17 35.92
CA SER A 219 -8.56 -6.45 35.85
C SER A 219 -7.38 -7.42 35.93
N GLY A 220 -6.80 -7.78 34.79
CA GLY A 220 -5.59 -8.60 34.70
C GLY A 220 -5.06 -8.69 33.26
N PRO A 221 -3.75 -8.96 33.05
CA PRO A 221 -3.20 -9.16 31.71
C PRO A 221 -3.73 -10.47 31.09
N PRO A 222 -3.99 -10.50 29.78
CA PRO A 222 -4.65 -11.64 29.13
C PRO A 222 -3.74 -12.87 29.03
N SER A 223 -4.08 -13.93 29.76
CA SER A 223 -3.64 -15.30 29.45
C SER A 223 -4.32 -15.79 28.16
N GLY A 224 -3.58 -16.53 27.33
CA GLY A 224 -4.05 -16.99 26.01
C GLY A 224 -5.29 -17.91 26.03
N PRO A 225 -5.95 -18.09 24.86
CA PRO A 225 -7.19 -18.86 24.76
C PRO A 225 -6.97 -20.36 25.01
N PRO A 226 -7.96 -21.06 25.61
CA PRO A 226 -7.88 -22.50 25.85
C PRO A 226 -7.96 -23.30 24.54
N SER A 227 -7.05 -24.26 24.36
CA SER A 227 -7.00 -25.13 23.18
C SER A 227 -8.14 -26.16 23.16
N GLY A 228 -9.13 -25.96 22.31
CA GLY A 228 -10.15 -26.97 21.98
C GLY A 228 -9.60 -28.09 21.08
N PRO A 229 -10.25 -29.27 21.03
CA PRO A 229 -9.79 -30.39 20.22
C PRO A 229 -9.90 -30.11 18.71
N SER A 230 -8.84 -30.43 17.97
CA SER A 230 -8.76 -30.25 16.52
C SER A 230 -9.62 -31.26 15.76
N GLY A 231 -10.70 -30.77 15.12
CA GLY A 231 -11.41 -31.52 14.08
C GLY A 231 -10.58 -31.65 12.80
N PRO A 232 -10.93 -32.59 11.90
CA PRO A 232 -10.19 -32.79 10.65
C PRO A 232 -10.30 -31.54 9.75
N SER A 233 -9.14 -30.98 9.39
CA SER A 233 -9.06 -29.80 8.53
C SER A 233 -9.56 -30.12 7.12
N LYS A 234 -10.67 -29.51 6.72
CA LYS A 234 -10.96 -29.32 5.29
C LYS A 234 -9.93 -28.34 4.72
N GLU A 235 -9.66 -28.47 3.43
CA GLU A 235 -8.84 -27.51 2.68
C GLU A 235 -9.45 -26.11 2.83
N LYS A 236 -8.66 -25.14 3.30
CA LYS A 236 -9.08 -23.73 3.29
C LYS A 236 -9.24 -23.30 1.84
N LYS A 237 -10.39 -22.70 1.50
CA LYS A 237 -10.52 -22.03 0.21
C LYS A 237 -9.75 -20.71 0.26
N GLU A 238 -8.93 -20.48 -0.76
CA GLU A 238 -8.29 -19.19 -1.00
C GLU A 238 -9.36 -18.08 -1.00
N GLY A 239 -9.11 -16.96 -0.31
CA GLY A 239 -10.04 -15.85 -0.26
C GLY A 239 -11.24 -15.98 0.70
N GLU A 240 -11.48 -17.11 1.38
CA GLU A 240 -12.77 -17.36 2.07
C GLU A 240 -13.17 -16.24 3.07
N ALA A 241 -12.22 -15.79 3.90
CA ALA A 241 -12.39 -14.71 4.87
C ALA A 241 -11.71 -13.38 4.48
N ASP A 242 -11.25 -13.25 3.23
CA ASP A 242 -10.54 -12.07 2.73
C ASP A 242 -11.49 -11.09 2.00
N GLY A 243 -11.20 -9.79 1.96
CA GLY A 243 -11.95 -8.82 1.15
C GLY A 243 -13.35 -8.53 1.70
N GLY A 244 -13.49 -7.65 2.70
CA GLY A 244 -14.78 -7.38 3.37
C GLY A 244 -15.85 -6.76 2.46
N ALA A 245 -15.47 -5.88 1.54
CA ALA A 245 -16.35 -5.38 0.48
C ALA A 245 -16.24 -6.23 -0.79
N LEU A 246 -15.00 -6.49 -1.24
CA LEU A 246 -14.70 -7.02 -2.56
C LEU A 246 -13.57 -8.06 -2.50
N LEU A 247 -13.84 -9.24 -3.09
CA LEU A 247 -12.84 -10.24 -3.43
C LEU A 247 -12.75 -10.34 -4.95
N VAL A 248 -11.55 -10.18 -5.51
CA VAL A 248 -11.25 -10.44 -6.92
C VAL A 248 -10.35 -11.65 -7.01
N GLU A 249 -10.86 -12.73 -7.60
CA GLU A 249 -10.13 -14.00 -7.76
C GLU A 249 -9.10 -13.93 -8.89
N ARG A 250 -8.19 -14.91 -8.92
CA ARG A 250 -7.25 -15.11 -10.03
C ARG A 250 -8.04 -15.22 -11.34
N GLY A 251 -7.72 -14.38 -12.33
CA GLY A 251 -8.43 -14.31 -13.62
C GLY A 251 -9.65 -13.38 -13.66
N GLY A 252 -10.07 -12.80 -12.53
CA GLY A 252 -11.09 -11.74 -12.48
C GLY A 252 -10.50 -10.33 -12.51
N SER A 253 -11.29 -9.36 -12.94
CA SER A 253 -10.95 -7.92 -12.98
C SER A 253 -12.00 -7.05 -12.29
N ALA A 254 -11.55 -5.96 -11.65
CA ALA A 254 -12.44 -4.93 -11.14
C ALA A 254 -11.89 -3.51 -11.35
N HIS A 255 -12.74 -2.62 -11.84
CA HIS A 255 -12.43 -1.23 -12.18
C HIS A 255 -13.31 -0.29 -11.34
N LEU A 256 -12.72 0.34 -10.32
CA LEU A 256 -13.44 1.09 -9.27
C LEU A 256 -13.15 2.60 -9.38
N LYS A 257 -14.11 3.35 -9.91
CA LYS A 257 -13.98 4.79 -10.21
C LYS A 257 -14.91 5.65 -9.35
N LYS A 258 -14.34 6.51 -8.50
CA LYS A 258 -15.06 7.27 -7.45
C LYS A 258 -15.92 6.34 -6.56
N VAL A 259 -15.31 5.29 -6.05
CA VAL A 259 -15.96 4.33 -5.14
C VAL A 259 -15.45 4.56 -3.73
N ASP A 260 -16.37 4.67 -2.77
CA ASP A 260 -16.05 4.84 -1.35
C ASP A 260 -16.20 3.51 -0.61
N LEU A 261 -15.09 2.86 -0.29
CA LEU A 261 -15.06 1.59 0.44
C LEU A 261 -14.77 1.86 1.93
N THR A 262 -15.81 1.79 2.76
CA THR A 262 -15.81 2.37 4.11
C THR A 262 -16.34 1.44 5.22
N ARG A 263 -15.56 1.26 6.30
CA ARG A 263 -15.81 0.38 7.48
C ARG A 263 -16.04 -1.11 7.14
N ASN A 264 -15.42 -1.61 6.09
CA ASN A 264 -15.45 -3.04 5.78
C ASN A 264 -14.43 -3.81 6.63
N ASN A 265 -14.73 -5.07 6.92
CA ASN A 265 -14.00 -5.93 7.85
C ASN A 265 -13.61 -7.28 7.22
N ALA A 266 -12.44 -7.80 7.58
CA ALA A 266 -12.00 -9.15 7.23
C ALA A 266 -11.37 -9.88 8.45
N GLU A 267 -11.80 -11.11 8.76
CA GLU A 267 -11.04 -12.03 9.62
C GLU A 267 -9.76 -12.53 8.92
N GLY A 268 -9.73 -12.47 7.59
CA GLY A 268 -8.55 -12.67 6.76
C GLY A 268 -7.82 -11.35 6.48
N ASN A 269 -7.46 -11.18 5.21
CA ASN A 269 -6.70 -10.08 4.64
C ASN A 269 -7.62 -9.15 3.83
N GLY A 270 -7.22 -7.90 3.61
CA GLY A 270 -7.95 -6.98 2.73
C GLY A 270 -9.27 -6.51 3.33
N GLY A 271 -9.22 -5.57 4.28
CA GLY A 271 -10.42 -5.14 5.01
C GLY A 271 -11.55 -4.64 4.11
N ALA A 272 -11.21 -3.88 3.06
CA ALA A 272 -12.13 -3.63 1.94
C ALA A 272 -11.91 -4.59 0.77
N ILE A 273 -10.68 -4.66 0.26
CA ILE A 273 -10.36 -5.33 -1.01
C ILE A 273 -9.31 -6.41 -0.79
N ALA A 274 -9.59 -7.63 -1.26
CA ALA A 274 -8.59 -8.67 -1.47
C ALA A 274 -8.45 -8.97 -2.97
N ASN A 275 -7.25 -8.79 -3.51
CA ASN A 275 -6.96 -8.90 -4.93
C ASN A 275 -5.98 -10.03 -5.26
N PHE A 276 -6.50 -11.09 -5.85
CA PHE A 276 -5.77 -12.20 -6.45
C PHE A 276 -5.77 -12.12 -8.00
N GLY A 277 -6.62 -11.26 -8.58
CA GLY A 277 -6.73 -10.98 -10.01
C GLY A 277 -6.19 -9.59 -10.36
N ARG A 278 -7.06 -8.70 -10.86
CA ARG A 278 -6.72 -7.29 -11.12
C ARG A 278 -7.71 -6.32 -10.48
N VAL A 279 -7.17 -5.28 -9.83
CA VAL A 279 -7.94 -4.12 -9.33
C VAL A 279 -7.31 -2.82 -9.81
N ASP A 280 -8.09 -2.02 -10.53
CA ASP A 280 -7.75 -0.62 -10.86
C ASP A 280 -8.66 0.34 -10.06
N LEU A 281 -8.07 1.22 -9.26
CA LEU A 281 -8.75 2.27 -8.49
C LEU A 281 -8.47 3.66 -9.09
N GLU A 282 -9.51 4.43 -9.42
CA GLU A 282 -9.38 5.82 -9.88
C GLU A 282 -10.30 6.76 -9.10
N LEU A 283 -9.75 7.85 -8.52
CA LEU A 283 -10.51 8.87 -7.77
C LEU A 283 -11.34 8.31 -6.60
N SER A 284 -10.96 7.15 -6.05
CA SER A 284 -11.71 6.35 -5.08
C SER A 284 -11.14 6.49 -3.66
N ASN A 285 -11.94 6.18 -2.63
CA ASN A 285 -11.51 6.22 -1.24
C ASN A 285 -11.61 4.82 -0.60
N VAL A 286 -10.53 4.34 0.02
CA VAL A 286 -10.51 3.13 0.85
C VAL A 286 -10.22 3.59 2.28
N GLU A 287 -11.27 3.69 3.11
CA GLU A 287 -11.17 4.35 4.40
C GLU A 287 -11.83 3.64 5.60
N ASN A 288 -11.18 3.73 6.76
CA ASN A 288 -11.67 3.19 8.04
C ASN A 288 -11.95 1.66 8.02
N ASN A 289 -11.30 0.89 7.14
CA ASN A 289 -11.48 -0.57 7.03
C ASN A 289 -10.52 -1.34 7.97
N HIS A 290 -10.85 -2.61 8.24
CA HIS A 290 -10.09 -3.45 9.15
C HIS A 290 -9.82 -4.86 8.59
N ALA A 291 -8.59 -5.35 8.74
CA ALA A 291 -8.22 -6.74 8.52
C ALA A 291 -7.54 -7.29 9.78
N GLN A 292 -7.97 -8.46 10.26
CA GLN A 292 -7.26 -9.17 11.35
C GLN A 292 -5.88 -9.65 10.92
N ARG A 293 -5.67 -9.87 9.61
CA ARG A 293 -4.39 -10.26 9.03
C ARG A 293 -3.70 -9.06 8.36
N ASN A 294 -3.45 -9.14 7.05
CA ASN A 294 -2.67 -8.14 6.31
C ASN A 294 -3.57 -7.28 5.41
N GLY A 295 -3.15 -6.06 5.08
CA GLY A 295 -3.87 -5.19 4.14
C GLY A 295 -5.15 -4.64 4.74
N GLY A 296 -5.03 -3.75 5.73
CA GLY A 296 -6.17 -3.21 6.47
C GLY A 296 -7.21 -2.52 5.56
N GLY A 297 -6.75 -1.87 4.50
CA GLY A 297 -7.60 -1.44 3.38
C GLY A 297 -7.58 -2.46 2.24
N ILE A 298 -6.39 -2.72 1.70
CA ILE A 298 -6.18 -3.54 0.49
C ILE A 298 -5.11 -4.62 0.74
N PHE A 299 -5.43 -5.86 0.40
CA PHE A 299 -4.46 -6.96 0.25
C PHE A 299 -4.29 -7.30 -1.23
N ASN A 300 -3.05 -7.50 -1.67
CA ASN A 300 -2.72 -7.76 -3.07
C ASN A 300 -1.69 -8.88 -3.24
N VAL A 301 -2.02 -9.88 -4.05
CA VAL A 301 -1.07 -10.80 -4.70
C VAL A 301 -1.20 -10.79 -6.23
N GLY A 302 -2.23 -10.11 -6.76
CA GLY A 302 -2.43 -9.87 -8.18
C GLY A 302 -1.85 -8.53 -8.69
N VAL A 303 -2.54 -7.90 -9.64
CA VAL A 303 -2.17 -6.58 -10.18
C VAL A 303 -3.05 -5.50 -9.57
N LEU A 304 -2.44 -4.55 -8.85
CA LEU A 304 -3.12 -3.42 -8.21
C LEU A 304 -2.60 -2.09 -8.79
N ARG A 305 -3.50 -1.31 -9.38
CA ARG A 305 -3.21 0.05 -9.86
C ARG A 305 -4.08 1.06 -9.13
N ILE A 306 -3.48 2.14 -8.64
CA ILE A 306 -4.14 3.18 -7.85
C ILE A 306 -3.82 4.55 -8.46
N LYS A 307 -4.85 5.32 -8.82
CA LYS A 307 -4.75 6.65 -9.42
C LYS A 307 -5.59 7.68 -8.66
N GLU A 308 -4.96 8.78 -8.25
CA GLU A 308 -5.61 9.94 -7.60
C GLU A 308 -6.60 9.59 -6.47
N SER A 309 -6.28 8.53 -5.72
CA SER A 309 -7.18 7.91 -4.73
C SER A 309 -6.67 8.11 -3.30
N ARG A 310 -7.48 7.77 -2.30
CA ARG A 310 -7.11 7.93 -0.88
C ARG A 310 -7.22 6.60 -0.13
N ILE A 311 -6.18 6.22 0.62
CA ILE A 311 -6.13 5.02 1.46
C ILE A 311 -5.88 5.50 2.89
N LYS A 312 -6.96 5.60 3.69
CA LYS A 312 -6.94 6.37 4.95
C LYS A 312 -7.48 5.63 6.17
N ASN A 313 -6.84 5.81 7.32
CA ASN A 313 -7.33 5.33 8.62
C ASN A 313 -7.58 3.81 8.69
N ASN A 314 -7.04 3.02 7.77
CA ASN A 314 -7.26 1.58 7.74
C ASN A 314 -6.33 0.86 8.72
N THR A 315 -6.73 -0.33 9.18
CA THR A 315 -6.02 -1.03 10.27
C THR A 315 -5.82 -2.51 9.96
N ALA A 316 -4.58 -2.98 10.08
CA ALA A 316 -4.19 -4.38 9.93
C ALA A 316 -3.72 -4.95 11.28
N GLY A 317 -4.21 -6.11 11.68
CA GLY A 317 -3.73 -6.84 12.86
C GLY A 317 -2.28 -7.34 12.69
N LYS A 318 -1.84 -7.53 11.44
CA LYS A 318 -0.47 -7.81 11.04
C LYS A 318 0.10 -6.69 10.15
N ASN A 319 0.38 -6.96 8.88
CA ASN A 319 1.20 -6.09 8.03
C ASN A 319 0.36 -5.28 7.03
N GLY A 320 0.87 -4.12 6.59
CA GLY A 320 0.22 -3.31 5.57
C GLY A 320 -1.07 -2.68 6.07
N GLY A 321 -0.97 -1.69 6.95
CA GLY A 321 -2.14 -1.02 7.54
C GLY A 321 -3.08 -0.44 6.48
N GLY A 322 -2.51 0.25 5.48
CA GLY A 322 -3.23 0.65 4.28
C GLY A 322 -3.25 -0.45 3.22
N ILE A 323 -2.06 -0.82 2.73
CA ILE A 323 -1.86 -1.78 1.64
C ILE A 323 -0.85 -2.85 2.05
N ALA A 324 -1.15 -4.13 1.82
CA ALA A 324 -0.18 -5.23 1.86
C ALA A 324 -0.02 -5.86 0.48
N ASN A 325 1.22 -6.07 0.05
CA ASN A 325 1.59 -6.71 -1.21
C ASN A 325 2.45 -7.96 -0.97
N GLY A 326 2.04 -9.08 -1.57
CA GLY A 326 2.63 -10.39 -1.28
C GLY A 326 2.21 -10.96 0.07
N GLU A 327 2.59 -12.21 0.31
CA GLU A 327 2.32 -12.87 1.57
C GLU A 327 3.27 -12.36 2.66
N GLY A 328 2.71 -11.90 3.79
CA GLY A 328 3.46 -11.63 5.00
C GLY A 328 3.90 -12.93 5.65
N ASN A 329 5.11 -12.98 6.20
CA ASN A 329 5.79 -14.19 6.64
C ASN A 329 4.96 -15.01 7.66
N GLU A 330 4.24 -16.03 7.19
CA GLU A 330 3.34 -16.85 8.03
C GLU A 330 4.15 -17.80 8.91
N LYS A 331 4.59 -17.31 10.07
CA LYS A 331 5.07 -18.14 11.18
C LYS A 331 3.90 -18.97 11.73
N ASP A 332 3.59 -20.04 11.03
CA ASP A 332 2.60 -21.06 11.37
C ASP A 332 3.12 -21.89 12.56
N LYS A 333 2.97 -21.30 13.76
CA LYS A 333 3.63 -21.74 15.01
C LYS A 333 3.38 -23.22 15.34
N ASP A 334 2.29 -23.80 14.87
CA ASP A 334 1.87 -25.17 15.18
C ASP A 334 2.58 -26.25 14.35
N LYS A 335 3.40 -25.90 13.33
CA LYS A 335 4.04 -26.88 12.45
C LYS A 335 5.55 -27.04 12.59
N GLY A 336 6.24 -26.18 13.34
CA GLY A 336 7.70 -26.25 13.52
C GLY A 336 8.51 -26.15 12.22
N LYS A 337 7.87 -25.72 11.13
CA LYS A 337 8.47 -25.46 9.83
C LYS A 337 8.22 -23.99 9.49
N GLU A 338 9.27 -23.30 9.11
CA GLU A 338 9.17 -22.00 8.46
C GLU A 338 8.42 -22.21 7.13
N VAL A 339 7.23 -21.63 7.01
CA VAL A 339 6.46 -21.64 5.75
C VAL A 339 7.00 -20.50 4.89
N TRP A 340 7.99 -20.82 4.08
CA TRP A 340 8.72 -19.87 3.24
C TRP A 340 7.86 -19.39 2.06
N VAL A 341 7.75 -18.06 1.91
CA VAL A 341 7.26 -17.42 0.68
C VAL A 341 8.21 -17.79 -0.48
N LYS A 342 7.65 -18.16 -1.63
CA LYS A 342 8.30 -19.03 -2.63
C LYS A 342 9.04 -18.22 -3.70
N GLY A 343 9.90 -17.30 -3.26
CA GLY A 343 10.69 -16.41 -4.13
C GLY A 343 10.10 -15.02 -4.32
N ARG A 344 10.59 -14.28 -5.33
CA ARG A 344 10.19 -12.87 -5.57
C ARG A 344 8.85 -12.75 -6.30
N ASP A 345 8.42 -13.82 -7.00
CA ASP A 345 7.34 -13.79 -7.99
C ASP A 345 5.93 -14.09 -7.44
N GLU A 346 5.79 -14.47 -6.16
CA GLU A 346 4.48 -14.68 -5.52
C GLU A 346 3.82 -13.38 -5.00
N ALA A 347 4.56 -12.28 -4.99
CA ALA A 347 4.01 -10.97 -4.61
C ALA A 347 3.58 -10.17 -5.84
N GLY A 348 2.42 -9.55 -5.71
CA GLY A 348 1.78 -8.83 -6.79
C GLY A 348 2.54 -7.59 -7.27
N THR A 349 2.04 -7.00 -8.36
CA THR A 349 2.50 -5.72 -8.87
C THR A 349 1.63 -4.61 -8.29
N VAL A 350 2.25 -3.57 -7.73
CA VAL A 350 1.55 -2.38 -7.21
C VAL A 350 2.07 -1.11 -7.89
N GLU A 351 1.16 -0.37 -8.53
CA GLU A 351 1.47 0.93 -9.14
C GLU A 351 0.57 2.03 -8.57
N ILE A 352 1.17 3.03 -7.92
CA ILE A 352 0.47 4.09 -7.19
C ILE A 352 0.83 5.45 -7.81
N LEU A 353 -0.15 6.12 -8.39
CA LEU A 353 0.03 7.28 -9.27
C LEU A 353 -0.76 8.50 -8.80
N GLY A 354 -0.10 9.65 -8.76
CA GLY A 354 -0.75 10.95 -8.95
C GLY A 354 -0.73 11.41 -10.42
N ARG A 355 -1.49 12.46 -10.73
CA ARG A 355 -1.62 13.10 -12.04
C ARG A 355 -1.02 14.51 -12.02
N LEU A 356 -0.28 14.86 -13.07
CA LEU A 356 0.15 16.23 -13.38
C LEU A 356 -0.52 16.64 -14.70
N GLU A 357 -1.62 17.39 -14.62
CA GLU A 357 -2.29 17.92 -15.81
C GLU A 357 -2.43 19.44 -15.74
N GLY A 358 -1.75 20.13 -16.66
CA GLY A 358 -1.70 21.59 -16.72
C GLY A 358 -1.13 22.20 -15.44
N LYS A 359 -2.01 22.76 -14.60
CA LYS A 359 -1.68 23.35 -13.29
C LYS A 359 -2.21 22.54 -12.11
N GLU A 360 -3.02 21.50 -12.36
CA GLU A 360 -3.61 20.68 -11.32
C GLU A 360 -2.73 19.48 -10.98
N VAL A 361 -2.69 19.15 -9.69
CA VAL A 361 -1.85 18.10 -9.13
C VAL A 361 -2.74 17.15 -8.35
N GLY A 362 -3.36 16.20 -9.08
CA GLY A 362 -4.05 15.09 -8.45
C GLY A 362 -3.04 14.21 -7.73
N LYS A 363 -3.18 14.01 -6.42
CA LYS A 363 -2.26 13.19 -5.62
C LYS A 363 -2.99 11.98 -5.09
N THR A 364 -2.32 10.83 -5.12
CA THR A 364 -2.72 9.71 -4.27
C THR A 364 -2.18 9.94 -2.85
N GLU A 365 -2.96 9.56 -1.85
CA GLU A 365 -2.64 9.72 -0.43
C GLU A 365 -2.80 8.40 0.33
N ILE A 366 -1.77 8.02 1.09
CA ILE A 366 -1.79 6.88 2.01
C ILE A 366 -1.52 7.44 3.41
N GLU A 367 -2.54 7.57 4.27
CA GLU A 367 -2.35 8.23 5.57
C GLU A 367 -3.15 7.68 6.76
N ASN A 368 -2.58 7.92 7.96
CA ASN A 368 -3.14 7.53 9.26
C ASN A 368 -3.44 6.03 9.39
N ASN A 369 -2.90 5.18 8.52
CA ASN A 369 -3.11 3.73 8.55
C ASN A 369 -2.20 3.08 9.60
N ARG A 370 -2.65 1.97 10.22
CA ARG A 370 -1.91 1.28 11.28
C ARG A 370 -1.72 -0.20 11.00
N ALA A 371 -0.48 -0.67 11.13
CA ALA A 371 -0.11 -2.09 11.14
C ALA A 371 0.23 -2.56 12.56
N GLY A 372 -0.25 -3.74 12.95
CA GLY A 372 0.12 -4.43 14.19
C GLY A 372 1.48 -5.12 14.13
N GLU A 373 2.03 -5.30 12.93
CA GLU A 373 3.40 -5.74 12.64
C GLU A 373 4.10 -4.65 11.78
N ASN A 374 4.31 -4.88 10.48
CA ASN A 374 5.16 -4.05 9.63
C ASN A 374 4.39 -3.30 8.51
N GLY A 375 4.94 -2.20 8.01
CA GLY A 375 4.37 -1.46 6.88
C GLY A 375 3.08 -0.72 7.23
N GLY A 376 3.17 0.36 8.00
CA GLY A 376 1.99 1.10 8.47
C GLY A 376 1.13 1.62 7.33
N GLY A 377 1.77 2.28 6.34
CA GLY A 377 1.11 2.71 5.10
C GLY A 377 1.07 1.59 4.07
N LEU A 378 2.24 1.10 3.68
CA LEU A 378 2.42 0.01 2.72
C LEU A 378 3.42 -1.04 3.23
N PHE A 379 3.07 -2.31 3.07
CA PHE A 379 3.95 -3.46 3.22
C PHE A 379 4.14 -4.14 1.85
N SER A 380 5.38 -4.54 1.52
CA SER A 380 5.67 -5.44 0.40
C SER A 380 6.74 -6.45 0.78
N SER A 381 6.51 -7.71 0.41
CA SER A 381 7.45 -8.82 0.59
C SER A 381 7.55 -9.61 -0.73
N GLY A 382 8.55 -9.30 -1.56
CA GLY A 382 8.64 -9.71 -2.96
C GLY A 382 8.12 -8.63 -3.93
N GLY A 383 8.03 -8.98 -5.21
CA GLY A 383 7.28 -8.22 -6.23
C GLY A 383 7.87 -6.86 -6.62
N PHE A 384 7.06 -6.08 -7.32
CA PHE A 384 7.41 -4.74 -7.82
C PHE A 384 6.42 -3.69 -7.31
N VAL A 385 6.96 -2.60 -6.73
CA VAL A 385 6.17 -1.49 -6.17
C VAL A 385 6.67 -0.17 -6.73
N ARG A 386 5.83 0.52 -7.51
CA ARG A 386 6.14 1.82 -8.11
C ARG A 386 5.20 2.89 -7.58
N ILE A 387 5.76 3.96 -7.03
CA ILE A 387 5.01 5.06 -6.44
C ILE A 387 5.46 6.38 -7.07
N PHE A 388 4.54 7.06 -7.76
CA PHE A 388 4.76 8.35 -8.39
C PHE A 388 3.80 9.42 -7.84
N LEU A 389 4.33 10.60 -7.52
CA LEU A 389 3.54 11.79 -7.17
C LEU A 389 2.51 11.56 -6.04
N THR A 390 2.93 10.89 -4.98
CA THR A 390 2.08 10.39 -3.89
C THR A 390 2.53 10.92 -2.53
N SER A 391 1.61 11.01 -1.57
CA SER A 391 1.87 11.44 -0.19
C SER A 391 1.61 10.28 0.77
N ILE A 392 2.62 9.87 1.55
CA ILE A 392 2.56 8.76 2.52
C ILE A 392 2.83 9.35 3.91
N LYS A 393 1.79 9.48 4.76
CA LYS A 393 1.89 10.28 5.98
C LYS A 393 1.18 9.74 7.21
N ASN A 394 1.69 10.05 8.39
CA ASN A 394 1.06 9.73 9.68
C ASN A 394 0.78 8.22 9.89
N ASN A 395 1.36 7.33 9.08
CA ASN A 395 1.11 5.90 9.19
C ASN A 395 2.01 5.31 10.30
N THR A 396 1.54 4.25 10.96
CA THR A 396 2.19 3.68 12.16
C THR A 396 2.34 2.17 12.05
N ALA A 397 3.53 1.65 12.37
CA ALA A 397 3.82 0.22 12.47
C ALA A 397 4.34 -0.14 13.87
N CYS A 398 3.78 -1.17 14.51
CA CYS A 398 4.26 -1.65 15.82
C CYS A 398 5.60 -2.43 15.72
N GLU A 399 6.08 -2.71 14.51
CA GLU A 399 7.45 -3.15 14.25
C GLU A 399 8.18 -2.15 13.34
N ASN A 400 8.30 -2.43 12.03
CA ASN A 400 9.19 -1.72 11.12
C ASN A 400 8.45 -1.14 9.90
N GLY A 401 9.01 -0.10 9.28
CA GLY A 401 8.47 0.48 8.06
C GLY A 401 7.19 1.28 8.31
N GLY A 402 7.28 2.38 9.06
CA GLY A 402 6.10 3.17 9.45
C GLY A 402 5.31 3.68 8.25
N GLY A 403 6.00 4.29 7.27
CA GLY A 403 5.45 4.63 5.97
C GLY A 403 5.43 3.42 5.02
N ILE A 404 6.62 2.88 4.71
CA ILE A 404 6.82 1.74 3.80
C ILE A 404 7.70 0.68 4.47
N TYR A 405 7.28 -0.58 4.42
CA TYR A 405 8.13 -1.75 4.59
C TYR A 405 8.34 -2.44 3.23
N ALA A 406 9.59 -2.69 2.86
CA ALA A 406 9.98 -3.37 1.63
C ALA A 406 11.04 -4.44 1.92
N ARG A 407 10.76 -5.68 1.50
CA ARG A 407 11.65 -6.83 1.66
C ARG A 407 11.65 -7.66 0.39
N ASN A 408 12.82 -7.94 -0.18
CA ASN A 408 12.93 -8.61 -1.48
C ASN A 408 12.10 -7.93 -2.61
N THR A 409 11.81 -6.63 -2.47
CA THR A 409 10.93 -5.86 -3.37
C THR A 409 11.75 -4.91 -4.22
N ASP A 410 11.43 -4.84 -5.51
CA ASP A 410 11.95 -3.79 -6.39
C ASP A 410 11.02 -2.56 -6.30
N LEU A 411 11.53 -1.50 -5.68
CA LEU A 411 10.79 -0.33 -5.16
C LEU A 411 11.24 0.98 -5.86
N ASP A 412 10.40 1.57 -6.72
CA ASP A 412 10.66 2.86 -7.41
C ASP A 412 9.78 3.98 -6.83
N LEU A 413 10.38 4.88 -6.03
CA LEU A 413 9.71 6.02 -5.39
C LEU A 413 10.14 7.33 -6.06
N LYS A 414 9.25 7.96 -6.84
CA LYS A 414 9.55 9.20 -7.57
C LYS A 414 8.55 10.34 -7.29
N LYS A 415 9.05 11.51 -6.87
CA LYS A 415 8.24 12.66 -6.43
C LYS A 415 7.27 12.31 -5.28
N VAL A 416 7.74 11.48 -4.33
CA VAL A 416 6.98 11.04 -3.16
C VAL A 416 7.30 11.92 -1.95
N ILE A 417 6.29 12.20 -1.12
CA ILE A 417 6.47 12.83 0.19
C ILE A 417 6.16 11.78 1.25
N ILE A 418 7.17 11.32 1.99
CA ILE A 418 7.04 10.40 3.11
C ILE A 418 7.25 11.21 4.38
N ALA A 419 6.19 11.47 5.16
CA ALA A 419 6.31 12.38 6.30
C ALA A 419 5.49 12.02 7.54
N ASN A 420 6.04 12.29 8.73
CA ASN A 420 5.37 12.07 10.02
C ASN A 420 4.93 10.61 10.26
N ASN A 421 5.54 9.62 9.59
CA ASN A 421 5.26 8.20 9.82
C ASN A 421 6.10 7.69 11.00
N HIS A 422 5.59 6.65 11.69
CA HIS A 422 6.19 6.09 12.90
C HIS A 422 6.39 4.57 12.84
N ALA A 423 7.54 4.09 13.31
CA ALA A 423 7.79 2.67 13.54
C ALA A 423 8.28 2.49 14.98
N ASP A 424 7.63 1.63 15.77
CA ASP A 424 8.04 1.36 17.15
C ASP A 424 9.45 0.71 17.23
N ARG A 425 9.95 0.16 16.11
CA ARG A 425 11.30 -0.39 15.95
C ARG A 425 12.13 0.39 14.92
N ASP A 426 12.08 0.04 13.63
CA ASP A 426 13.04 0.51 12.63
C ASP A 426 12.38 1.08 11.35
N GLY A 427 13.05 1.99 10.63
CA GLY A 427 12.60 2.48 9.32
C GLY A 427 11.31 3.30 9.40
N GLY A 428 11.33 4.43 10.11
CA GLY A 428 10.13 5.24 10.37
C GLY A 428 9.43 5.70 9.09
N GLY A 429 10.19 6.24 8.13
CA GLY A 429 9.71 6.53 6.78
C GLY A 429 9.72 5.28 5.89
N VAL A 430 10.90 4.68 5.71
CA VAL A 430 11.12 3.49 4.84
C VAL A 430 11.99 2.46 5.56
N TYR A 431 11.60 1.19 5.49
CA TYR A 431 12.42 0.05 5.88
C TYR A 431 12.70 -0.81 4.65
N ASN A 432 13.96 -0.87 4.20
CA ASN A 432 14.38 -1.63 3.01
C ASN A 432 15.30 -2.81 3.39
N THR A 433 14.99 -3.99 2.87
CA THR A 433 15.76 -5.22 3.15
C THR A 433 15.86 -6.12 1.92
N GLY A 434 16.95 -6.89 1.83
CA GLY A 434 17.22 -7.81 0.73
C GLY A 434 16.32 -9.05 0.72
N GLY A 435 16.63 -9.99 -0.18
CA GLY A 435 16.11 -11.35 -0.11
C GLY A 435 16.89 -12.21 0.88
N GLU A 436 16.21 -13.07 1.63
CA GLU A 436 16.90 -14.22 2.24
C GLU A 436 17.23 -15.23 1.13
N LYS A 437 18.42 -15.84 1.20
CA LYS A 437 18.81 -16.90 0.27
C LYS A 437 17.78 -18.04 0.31
N LYS A 438 17.46 -18.60 -0.86
CA LYS A 438 16.95 -19.97 -0.96
C LYS A 438 17.92 -20.89 -0.21
N LYS A 439 17.54 -21.41 0.96
CA LYS A 439 18.21 -22.59 1.54
C LYS A 439 17.93 -23.75 0.59
N GLU A 440 18.96 -24.25 -0.09
CA GLU A 440 18.82 -25.47 -0.89
C GLU A 440 18.28 -26.59 0.00
N ALA A 441 17.34 -27.38 -0.52
CA ALA A 441 16.72 -28.43 0.24
C ALA A 441 17.74 -29.57 0.48
N LEU A 442 18.28 -29.63 1.70
CA LEU A 442 19.06 -30.76 2.16
C LEU A 442 18.25 -32.05 1.94
N TYR A 443 18.81 -32.97 1.14
CA TYR A 443 18.22 -34.19 0.55
C TYR A 443 17.38 -34.03 -0.72
N GLY A 444 18.05 -34.11 -1.88
CA GLY A 444 17.44 -34.47 -3.17
C GLY A 444 18.36 -34.22 -4.37
N ASP A 445 18.71 -35.25 -5.15
CA ASP A 445 19.49 -35.09 -6.40
C ASP A 445 18.72 -34.31 -7.48
N GLN A 446 19.06 -33.03 -7.69
CA GLN A 446 18.77 -32.30 -8.94
C GLN A 446 19.95 -31.39 -9.31
N LYS A 447 20.74 -31.78 -10.32
CA LYS A 447 21.95 -31.07 -10.74
C LYS A 447 21.74 -29.93 -11.76
N ASP A 448 20.49 -29.69 -12.17
CA ASP A 448 20.17 -28.84 -13.33
C ASP A 448 19.36 -27.59 -12.99
N GLN A 449 19.31 -27.18 -11.71
CA GLN A 449 18.86 -25.83 -11.37
C GLN A 449 19.95 -24.82 -11.76
N LYS A 450 19.83 -24.28 -12.98
CA LYS A 450 20.61 -23.13 -13.43
C LYS A 450 20.47 -21.99 -12.43
N GLU A 451 21.53 -21.19 -12.29
CA GLU A 451 21.48 -19.92 -11.58
C GLU A 451 20.43 -19.00 -12.23
N GLU A 452 19.23 -18.97 -11.65
CA GLU A 452 18.30 -17.86 -11.88
C GLU A 452 19.00 -16.60 -11.41
N ASN A 453 19.31 -15.71 -12.36
CA ASN A 453 20.13 -14.52 -12.14
C ASN A 453 19.73 -13.80 -10.84
N LYS A 454 20.60 -13.87 -9.81
CA LYS A 454 20.45 -13.19 -8.51
C LYS A 454 20.44 -11.67 -8.72
N ARG A 455 19.29 -11.13 -9.11
CA ARG A 455 19.04 -9.69 -9.09
C ARG A 455 18.93 -9.30 -7.62
N GLU A 456 19.80 -8.42 -7.14
CA GLU A 456 19.62 -7.82 -5.81
C GLU A 456 18.22 -7.16 -5.73
N ALA A 457 17.63 -7.06 -4.54
CA ALA A 457 16.38 -6.32 -4.38
C ALA A 457 16.70 -4.81 -4.26
N THR A 458 16.05 -3.99 -5.09
CA THR A 458 16.47 -2.60 -5.30
C THR A 458 15.43 -1.57 -4.87
N ALA A 459 15.83 -0.65 -3.99
CA ALA A 459 15.08 0.55 -3.66
C ALA A 459 15.70 1.78 -4.35
N THR A 460 14.92 2.46 -5.18
CA THR A 460 15.26 3.75 -5.78
C THR A 460 14.36 4.84 -5.23
N ILE A 461 14.94 5.88 -4.65
CA ILE A 461 14.23 7.05 -4.11
C ILE A 461 14.69 8.31 -4.83
N ALA A 462 13.74 9.09 -5.32
CA ALA A 462 13.99 10.01 -6.41
C ALA A 462 13.13 11.25 -6.39
N ASP A 463 13.73 12.43 -6.58
CA ASP A 463 12.99 13.70 -6.74
C ASP A 463 12.04 13.96 -5.52
N SER A 464 12.37 13.42 -4.33
CA SER A 464 11.43 13.13 -3.24
C SER A 464 11.77 13.86 -1.92
N THR A 465 10.93 13.67 -0.90
CA THR A 465 11.15 14.24 0.45
C THR A 465 10.76 13.23 1.53
N ILE A 466 11.67 12.96 2.47
CA ILE A 466 11.49 12.07 3.62
C ILE A 466 11.69 12.92 4.88
N VAL A 467 10.60 13.35 5.52
CA VAL A 467 10.65 14.42 6.53
C VAL A 467 9.82 14.16 7.78
N ASP A 468 10.35 14.51 8.97
CA ASP A 468 9.68 14.36 10.26
C ASP A 468 9.24 12.92 10.63
N ASN A 469 9.80 11.87 10.00
CA ASN A 469 9.48 10.47 10.33
C ASN A 469 10.27 10.00 11.56
N SER A 470 9.79 8.97 12.25
CA SER A 470 10.42 8.51 13.50
C SER A 470 10.45 6.99 13.66
N ALA A 471 11.55 6.48 14.23
CA ALA A 471 11.75 5.07 14.55
C ALA A 471 12.16 4.91 16.02
N GLY A 472 11.72 3.84 16.70
CA GLY A 472 12.12 3.57 18.09
C GLY A 472 13.60 3.24 18.27
N ARG A 473 14.26 2.70 17.24
CA ARG A 473 15.69 2.31 17.25
C ARG A 473 16.46 2.86 16.06
N PHE A 474 16.24 2.36 14.84
CA PHE A 474 17.17 2.59 13.72
C PHE A 474 16.48 3.13 12.47
N GLY A 475 17.09 4.14 11.84
CA GLY A 475 16.63 4.63 10.54
C GLY A 475 15.32 5.40 10.63
N GLY A 476 15.33 6.59 11.24
CA GLY A 476 14.12 7.39 11.43
C GLY A 476 13.48 7.77 10.10
N GLY A 477 14.29 8.21 9.14
CA GLY A 477 13.91 8.39 7.75
C GLY A 477 13.94 7.07 6.98
N ILE A 478 15.11 6.42 6.92
CA ILE A 478 15.33 5.17 6.19
C ILE A 478 16.18 4.19 7.01
N PHE A 479 15.77 2.92 7.06
CA PHE A 479 16.64 1.77 7.36
C PHE A 479 16.94 1.00 6.06
N ASN A 480 18.19 0.54 5.88
CA ASN A 480 18.60 -0.30 4.76
C ASN A 480 19.63 -1.37 5.17
N GLY A 481 19.34 -2.66 4.99
CA GLY A 481 20.32 -3.73 5.22
C GLY A 481 19.71 -5.09 5.55
N ASP A 482 20.47 -5.96 6.20
CA ASP A 482 19.97 -7.21 6.78
C ASP A 482 19.18 -6.95 8.09
N PRO A 483 17.95 -7.48 8.25
CA PRO A 483 17.24 -7.46 9.53
C PRO A 483 17.86 -8.36 10.62
N ASP A 484 18.59 -9.43 10.26
CA ASP A 484 19.07 -10.45 11.21
C ASP A 484 20.40 -10.11 11.89
N VAL A 485 21.20 -9.19 11.34
CA VAL A 485 22.38 -8.63 12.02
C VAL A 485 21.96 -7.77 13.23
N LYS A 486 21.84 -8.46 14.37
CA LYS A 486 21.46 -7.91 15.68
C LYS A 486 22.54 -7.01 16.27
N ILE A 487 22.32 -5.70 16.16
CA ILE A 487 22.99 -4.70 16.99
C ILE A 487 22.56 -4.94 18.45
N LYS A 488 23.52 -5.27 19.32
CA LYS A 488 23.28 -5.44 20.77
C LYS A 488 23.13 -4.06 21.42
N GLU A 489 22.18 -3.93 22.34
CA GLU A 489 21.84 -2.62 22.93
C GLU A 489 23.04 -1.99 23.64
N GLY A 490 23.35 -0.74 23.26
CA GLY A 490 24.32 0.14 23.92
C GLY A 490 25.80 -0.09 23.64
N TYR A 491 26.23 -1.19 23.01
CA TYR A 491 27.64 -1.59 23.06
C TYR A 491 28.29 -2.12 21.76
N LEU A 492 29.62 -2.15 21.85
CA LEU A 492 30.61 -2.60 20.88
C LEU A 492 30.40 -4.06 20.43
N GLU A 493 31.17 -4.44 19.41
CA GLU A 493 31.29 -5.81 18.89
C GLU A 493 31.36 -6.86 20.00
N SER A 494 30.61 -7.96 19.85
CA SER A 494 30.84 -9.19 20.61
C SER A 494 31.66 -10.17 19.79
N ASP A 495 32.52 -10.93 20.46
CA ASP A 495 33.57 -11.77 19.89
C ASP A 495 33.08 -13.07 19.18
N ASP A 496 32.21 -12.92 18.18
CA ASP A 496 31.80 -13.97 17.23
C ASP A 496 32.33 -13.66 15.82
N LYS A 497 33.63 -13.35 15.72
CA LYS A 497 34.36 -13.33 14.43
C LYS A 497 34.73 -14.73 13.95
N ASP A 498 34.83 -15.69 14.86
CA ASP A 498 35.29 -17.06 14.58
C ASP A 498 34.17 -18.05 14.21
N ASN A 499 32.89 -17.68 14.42
CA ASN A 499 31.72 -18.46 13.99
C ASN A 499 30.90 -17.78 12.88
N ARG A 500 31.40 -16.67 12.32
CA ARG A 500 31.07 -16.31 10.94
C ARG A 500 31.89 -17.20 10.02
N GLU A 501 31.38 -18.42 9.78
CA GLU A 501 31.51 -18.99 8.43
C GLU A 501 31.19 -17.87 7.44
N LYS A 502 31.99 -17.73 6.38
CA LYS A 502 31.71 -16.70 5.39
C LYS A 502 30.33 -16.93 4.81
N LYS A 503 29.38 -16.08 5.15
CA LYS A 503 28.12 -15.92 4.41
C LYS A 503 28.41 -15.23 3.08
N ASP A 504 29.21 -15.88 2.23
CA ASP A 504 29.54 -15.39 0.90
C ASP A 504 28.21 -15.23 0.13
N GLU A 505 27.91 -14.00 -0.29
CA GLU A 505 26.76 -13.61 -1.15
C GLU A 505 25.33 -13.63 -0.54
N GLU A 506 25.07 -13.06 0.64
CA GLU A 506 23.69 -12.63 0.96
C GLU A 506 23.21 -11.55 -0.04
N GLU A 507 21.93 -11.57 -0.43
CA GLU A 507 21.38 -10.57 -1.36
C GLU A 507 21.35 -9.20 -0.67
N LYS A 508 22.32 -8.33 -1.00
CA LYS A 508 22.45 -7.04 -0.33
C LYS A 508 21.22 -6.16 -0.57
N ALA A 509 20.78 -5.45 0.46
CA ALA A 509 19.74 -4.44 0.35
C ALA A 509 20.31 -3.22 -0.37
N VAL A 510 19.93 -3.01 -1.65
CA VAL A 510 20.47 -1.91 -2.46
C VAL A 510 19.53 -0.71 -2.41
N LEU A 511 20.05 0.43 -1.93
CA LEU A 511 19.35 1.70 -1.86
C LEU A 511 20.07 2.76 -2.69
N THR A 512 19.37 3.33 -3.67
CA THR A 512 19.84 4.45 -4.49
C THR A 512 18.95 5.67 -4.27
N ILE A 513 19.52 6.76 -3.76
CA ILE A 513 18.82 8.02 -3.47
C ILE A 513 19.35 9.10 -4.42
N ARG A 514 18.46 9.78 -5.15
CA ARG A 514 18.82 10.86 -6.07
C ARG A 514 17.92 12.08 -5.93
N ASP A 515 18.54 13.27 -5.96
CA ASP A 515 17.86 14.58 -5.98
C ASP A 515 16.77 14.71 -4.88
N THR A 516 17.05 14.21 -3.66
CA THR A 516 16.07 13.99 -2.58
C THR A 516 16.50 14.66 -1.26
N GLU A 517 15.53 15.12 -0.45
CA GLU A 517 15.75 15.72 0.89
C GLU A 517 15.28 14.78 2.00
N ILE A 518 16.17 14.46 2.95
CA ILE A 518 15.95 13.57 4.11
C ILE A 518 16.23 14.40 5.38
N LYS A 519 15.19 14.71 6.15
CA LYS A 519 15.26 15.80 7.12
C LYS A 519 14.34 15.68 8.34
N ASN A 520 14.75 16.25 9.48
CA ASN A 520 13.97 16.24 10.74
C ASN A 520 13.62 14.82 11.25
N ASN A 521 14.14 13.75 10.64
CA ASN A 521 13.77 12.39 11.02
C ASN A 521 14.53 11.97 12.29
N THR A 522 13.87 11.19 13.15
CA THR A 522 14.36 10.89 14.50
C THR A 522 14.43 9.38 14.75
N ALA A 523 15.53 8.89 15.33
CA ALA A 523 15.66 7.50 15.78
C ALA A 523 16.57 7.42 17.02
N GLN A 524 16.77 6.24 17.61
CA GLN A 524 17.86 6.04 18.59
C GLN A 524 19.23 6.26 17.95
N ASN A 525 19.43 5.75 16.72
CA ASN A 525 20.62 6.00 15.90
C ASN A 525 20.29 5.98 14.40
N GLY A 526 21.07 6.70 13.58
CA GLY A 526 20.79 6.88 12.15
C GLY A 526 19.46 7.57 11.92
N GLY A 527 19.28 8.76 12.51
CA GLY A 527 18.02 9.52 12.46
C GLY A 527 17.50 9.72 11.03
N GLY A 528 18.39 10.12 10.10
CA GLY A 528 18.08 10.24 8.68
C GLY A 528 18.15 8.90 7.96
N ILE A 529 19.33 8.25 8.00
CA ILE A 529 19.59 6.95 7.37
C ILE A 529 20.36 6.05 8.36
N PHE A 530 19.92 4.80 8.46
CA PHE A 530 20.70 3.71 9.05
C PHE A 530 20.97 2.64 7.98
N ASN A 531 22.24 2.47 7.59
CA ASN A 531 22.68 1.38 6.70
C ASN A 531 23.27 0.25 7.56
N ASN A 532 22.62 -0.91 7.65
CA ASN A 532 23.11 -2.07 8.40
C ASN A 532 24.15 -2.87 7.59
N GLU A 533 24.80 -3.85 8.22
CA GLU A 533 25.54 -4.90 7.51
C GLU A 533 24.61 -5.55 6.45
N GLY A 534 25.18 -5.94 5.30
CA GLY A 534 24.40 -6.37 4.13
C GLY A 534 23.69 -5.25 3.35
N GLY A 535 23.67 -4.00 3.83
CA GLY A 535 23.12 -2.84 3.09
C GLY A 535 24.15 -2.13 2.22
N LYS A 536 23.79 -1.80 0.97
CA LYS A 536 24.49 -0.84 0.10
C LYS A 536 23.62 0.42 -0.06
N THR A 537 24.17 1.61 0.21
CA THR A 537 23.46 2.89 0.07
C THR A 537 24.27 3.88 -0.77
N THR A 538 23.69 4.41 -1.85
CA THR A 538 24.31 5.45 -2.69
C THR A 538 23.44 6.70 -2.76
N LEU A 539 24.00 7.87 -2.43
CA LEU A 539 23.35 9.18 -2.53
C LEU A 539 23.98 10.00 -3.66
N THR A 540 23.12 10.59 -4.49
CA THR A 540 23.47 11.53 -5.58
C THR A 540 22.69 12.84 -5.41
N LYS A 541 23.35 13.99 -5.41
CA LYS A 541 22.77 15.36 -5.29
C LYS A 541 21.74 15.54 -4.16
N SER A 542 21.87 14.77 -3.08
CA SER A 542 20.82 14.65 -2.05
C SER A 542 21.22 15.36 -0.76
N ARG A 543 20.23 15.71 0.08
CA ARG A 543 20.45 16.46 1.32
C ARG A 543 19.98 15.66 2.53
N VAL A 544 20.88 15.33 3.45
CA VAL A 544 20.57 14.69 4.74
C VAL A 544 20.82 15.70 5.84
N THR A 545 19.77 16.33 6.36
CA THR A 545 19.92 17.51 7.24
C THR A 545 18.96 17.56 8.42
N LYS A 546 19.42 18.03 9.59
CA LYS A 546 18.56 18.24 10.79
C LYS A 546 17.87 16.97 11.29
N ASN A 547 18.42 15.80 10.99
CA ASN A 547 17.96 14.54 11.54
C ASN A 547 18.64 14.29 12.90
N THR A 548 17.97 13.58 13.80
CA THR A 548 18.36 13.44 15.21
C THR A 548 18.48 11.97 15.61
N ALA A 549 19.58 11.63 16.28
CA ALA A 549 19.71 10.42 17.07
C ALA A 549 19.44 10.74 18.56
N THR A 550 18.59 9.95 19.21
CA THR A 550 18.21 10.14 20.61
C THR A 550 19.10 9.39 21.59
N ASP A 551 20.01 8.53 21.10
CA ASP A 551 21.13 8.07 21.92
C ASP A 551 22.04 9.27 22.28
N SER A 552 22.21 9.48 23.57
CA SER A 552 23.07 10.53 24.12
C SER A 552 24.50 10.05 24.41
N SER A 553 24.83 8.79 24.06
CA SER A 553 26.19 8.29 24.15
C SER A 553 27.12 9.11 23.25
N LYS A 554 28.08 9.81 23.86
CA LYS A 554 29.04 10.69 23.15
C LYS A 554 30.16 9.88 22.49
N THR A 555 29.79 8.80 21.81
CA THR A 555 30.69 7.89 21.10
C THR A 555 30.82 8.30 19.64
N HIS A 556 31.87 7.83 18.97
CA HIS A 556 32.00 7.94 17.50
C HIS A 556 31.03 7.02 16.73
N ARG A 557 30.03 6.44 17.41
CA ARG A 557 29.08 5.44 16.90
C ARG A 557 27.62 5.93 16.97
N VAL A 558 27.38 7.24 17.10
CA VAL A 558 26.03 7.83 17.02
C VAL A 558 26.00 8.91 15.94
N ALA A 559 25.04 8.84 15.02
CA ALA A 559 24.81 9.84 13.99
C ALA A 559 23.32 10.17 13.84
N GLY A 560 23.02 11.47 13.84
CA GLY A 560 21.71 11.96 13.43
C GLY A 560 21.50 11.81 11.93
N GLY A 561 22.54 12.08 11.13
CA GLY A 561 22.48 12.02 9.67
C GLY A 561 22.49 10.59 9.13
N ILE A 562 23.68 10.03 8.92
CA ILE A 562 23.89 8.69 8.35
C ILE A 562 24.73 7.84 9.30
N PHE A 563 24.18 6.73 9.77
CA PHE A 563 24.96 5.67 10.41
C PHE A 563 25.24 4.53 9.43
N ASN A 564 26.47 4.03 9.40
CA ASN A 564 26.85 2.83 8.65
C ASN A 564 27.36 1.72 9.60
N ASN A 565 26.70 0.56 9.58
CA ASN A 565 27.11 -0.65 10.29
C ASN A 565 27.79 -1.69 9.36
N GLY A 566 27.87 -1.41 8.06
CA GLY A 566 28.50 -2.26 7.05
C GLY A 566 29.94 -1.86 6.73
N ASP A 567 30.43 -2.26 5.56
CA ASP A 567 31.78 -1.91 5.11
C ASP A 567 31.91 -0.41 4.82
N LYS A 568 33.15 0.11 4.88
CA LYS A 568 33.50 1.51 4.56
C LYS A 568 33.05 1.99 3.16
N ASP A 569 32.86 1.04 2.24
CA ASP A 569 32.51 1.26 0.82
C ASP A 569 31.04 0.91 0.51
N ASP A 570 30.25 0.50 1.51
CA ASP A 570 28.82 0.21 1.37
C ASP A 570 27.96 1.49 1.36
N VAL A 571 28.42 2.60 1.96
CA VAL A 571 27.79 3.92 1.85
C VAL A 571 28.62 4.85 0.96
N ARG A 572 27.99 5.45 -0.06
CA ARG A 572 28.64 6.30 -1.07
C ARG A 572 27.87 7.61 -1.27
N LEU A 573 28.60 8.72 -1.31
CA LEU A 573 28.08 10.07 -1.54
C LEU A 573 28.74 10.66 -2.79
N ASP A 574 28.00 11.41 -3.62
CA ASP A 574 28.61 12.22 -4.68
C ASP A 574 29.03 13.61 -4.19
N GLU A 575 29.86 14.30 -4.98
CA GLU A 575 30.35 15.67 -4.73
C GLU A 575 29.25 16.76 -4.57
N LYS A 576 27.98 16.41 -4.82
CA LYS A 576 26.81 17.30 -4.70
C LYS A 576 25.85 16.88 -3.59
N THR A 577 26.16 15.82 -2.85
CA THR A 577 25.40 15.36 -1.68
C THR A 577 25.93 16.03 -0.42
N THR A 578 25.02 16.53 0.43
CA THR A 578 25.38 17.23 1.67
C THR A 578 24.75 16.56 2.88
N VAL A 579 25.57 16.22 3.88
CA VAL A 579 25.13 15.74 5.20
C VAL A 579 25.54 16.79 6.23
N THR A 580 24.60 17.62 6.69
CA THR A 580 24.88 18.81 7.52
C THR A 580 23.78 19.09 8.55
N ASP A 581 24.08 19.83 9.62
CA ASP A 581 23.14 20.21 10.69
C ASP A 581 22.47 19.01 11.42
N ASN A 582 23.03 17.79 11.40
CA ASN A 582 22.44 16.63 12.08
C ASN A 582 23.01 16.43 13.50
N ASP A 583 22.20 15.92 14.42
CA ASP A 583 22.49 15.85 15.86
C ASP A 583 22.55 14.38 16.36
N PRO A 584 23.60 13.93 17.07
CA PRO A 584 24.78 14.67 17.51
C PRO A 584 25.91 14.76 16.46
N THR A 585 25.82 14.02 15.36
CA THR A 585 26.81 14.06 14.26
C THR A 585 26.16 13.86 12.89
N ASN A 586 26.87 14.27 11.83
CA ASN A 586 26.47 14.05 10.44
C ASN A 586 26.64 12.59 10.03
N CYS A 587 27.79 11.97 10.32
CA CYS A 587 28.07 10.58 10.00
C CYS A 587 28.87 9.83 11.07
N ALA A 588 28.56 8.55 11.22
CA ALA A 588 29.29 7.59 12.05
C ALA A 588 29.41 6.23 11.36
N GLY A 589 30.38 5.41 11.78
CA GLY A 589 30.60 4.07 11.21
C GLY A 589 31.33 4.04 9.86
N THR A 590 32.24 5.00 9.62
CA THR A 590 33.04 5.09 8.38
C THR A 590 32.19 5.27 7.11
N VAL A 591 31.51 6.42 7.01
CA VAL A 591 30.96 6.92 5.73
C VAL A 591 32.05 7.73 5.02
N LYS A 592 32.48 7.28 3.84
CA LYS A 592 33.50 8.00 3.05
C LYS A 592 32.96 9.36 2.57
N ASP A 593 33.84 10.35 2.52
CA ASP A 593 33.59 11.72 2.03
C ASP A 593 32.48 12.50 2.79
N CYS A 594 32.07 12.00 3.97
CA CYS A 594 31.22 12.71 4.92
C CYS A 594 32.08 13.39 6.00
N PHE A 595 31.80 14.66 6.27
CA PHE A 595 32.49 15.47 7.27
C PHE A 595 31.54 15.79 8.43
N ASN A 596 32.06 15.73 9.67
CA ASN A 596 31.33 16.05 10.89
C ASN A 596 31.57 17.51 11.30
#